data_AF-A0A923Z582-F1
#
_entry.id   AF-A0A923Z582-F1
#
_cell.length_a   1.000
_cell.length_b   1.000
_cell.length_c   1.000
_cell.angle_alpha   90.00
_cell.angle_beta   90.00
_cell.angle_gamma   90.00
#
_symmetry.space_group_name_H-M   'P 1'
#
loop_
_entity.id
_entity.type
_entity.pdbx_description
1 polymer ?
#
loop_
_entity_poly.entity_id
_entity_poly.type
_entity_poly.pdbx_seq_one_letter_code
_entity_poly.pdbx_strand_id
1 'polypeptide(L)'
;MTALFASGRAVDIVLAVMAIEMAALIAVRRSTMTTLFAFAPGMLILLALRAALVGAAWPLIAAALAASFPVHLLDLRRRGLLSAPAAIVTTLASTSDRQ
;
A
#
# COMPACT_ATOMS: atom_id res chain seq x y z
N MET A 1 -16.45 10.95 -21.29
CA MET A 1 -16.02 10.22 -20.07
C MET A 1 -15.23 8.96 -20.40
N THR A 2 -15.70 8.12 -21.33
CA THR A 2 -15.03 6.85 -21.75
C THR A 2 -13.59 7.01 -22.24
N ALA A 3 -13.27 8.08 -22.97
CA ALA A 3 -11.92 8.30 -23.51
C ALA A 3 -10.82 8.45 -22.43
N LEU A 4 -11.14 8.98 -21.24
CA LEU A 4 -10.18 9.12 -20.13
C LEU A 4 -9.83 7.77 -19.50
N PHE A 5 -10.81 6.88 -19.38
CA PHE A 5 -10.63 5.52 -18.86
C PHE A 5 -9.97 4.62 -19.91
N ALA A 6 -10.40 4.71 -21.18
CA ALA A 6 -9.82 3.94 -22.27
C ALA A 6 -8.35 4.28 -22.54
N SER A 7 -7.95 5.53 -22.35
CA SER A 7 -6.55 5.96 -22.52
C SER A 7 -5.66 5.71 -21.30
N GLY A 8 -6.23 5.28 -20.17
CA GLY A 8 -5.53 5.11 -18.89
C GLY A 8 -5.09 6.40 -18.21
N ARG A 9 -5.44 7.59 -18.74
CA ARG A 9 -5.13 8.90 -18.13
C ARG A 9 -5.81 9.10 -16.77
N ALA A 10 -6.94 8.43 -16.54
CA ALA A 10 -7.58 8.42 -15.22
C ALA A 10 -6.60 7.92 -14.13
N VAL A 11 -5.76 6.93 -14.45
CA VAL A 11 -4.77 6.38 -13.51
C VAL A 11 -3.66 7.40 -13.23
N ASP A 12 -3.20 8.12 -14.25
CA ASP A 12 -2.18 9.17 -14.11
C ASP A 12 -2.66 10.29 -13.16
N ILE A 13 -3.94 10.66 -13.23
CA ILE A 13 -4.55 11.66 -12.33
C ILE A 13 -4.55 11.15 -10.89
N VAL A 14 -4.97 9.91 -10.66
CA VAL A 14 -5.00 9.33 -9.30
C VAL A 14 -3.58 9.23 -8.72
N LEU A 15 -2.60 8.80 -9.53
CA LEU A 15 -1.18 8.78 -9.12
C LEU A 15 -0.68 10.18 -8.75
N ALA A 16 -1.04 11.21 -9.52
CA ALA A 16 -0.67 12.58 -9.21
C ALA A 16 -1.28 13.06 -7.89
N VAL A 17 -2.57 12.80 -7.65
CA VAL A 17 -3.24 13.15 -6.38
C VAL A 17 -2.56 12.46 -5.20
N MET A 18 -2.31 11.15 -5.30
CA MET A 18 -1.62 10.40 -4.24
C MET A 18 -0.19 10.92 -3.99
N ALA A 19 0.54 11.30 -5.04
CA ALA A 19 1.87 11.87 -4.90
C ALA A 19 1.81 13.24 -4.18
N ILE A 20 0.80 14.06 -4.50
CA ILE A 20 0.57 15.35 -3.83
C ILE A 20 0.21 15.14 -2.36
N GLU A 21 -0.72 14.22 -2.03
CA GLU A 21 -1.08 13.92 -0.65
C GLU A 21 0.11 13.39 0.15
N MET A 22 0.90 12.49 -0.44
CA MET A 22 2.13 11.98 0.17
C MET A 22 3.10 13.12 0.45
N ALA A 23 3.33 14.02 -0.52
CA ALA A 23 4.21 15.18 -0.35
C ALA A 23 3.69 16.14 0.72
N ALA A 24 2.39 16.42 0.74
CA ALA A 24 1.76 17.27 1.75
C ALA A 24 1.92 16.68 3.16
N LEU A 25 1.70 15.38 3.33
CA LEU A 25 1.89 14.70 4.62
C LEU A 25 3.34 14.73 5.10
N ILE A 26 4.29 14.53 4.21
CA ILE A 26 5.72 14.63 4.52
C ILE A 26 6.08 16.07 4.93
N ALA A 27 5.56 17.07 4.21
CA ALA A 27 5.77 18.48 4.52
C ALA A 27 5.23 18.89 5.90
N VAL A 28 4.12 18.27 6.35
CA VAL A 28 3.53 18.48 7.69
C VAL A 28 4.21 17.63 8.79
N ARG A 29 5.46 17.20 8.56
CA ARG A 29 6.33 16.46 9.50
C ARG A 29 5.93 15.00 9.78
N ARG A 30 5.18 14.34 8.89
CA ARG A 30 5.03 12.89 8.97
C ARG A 30 6.34 12.21 8.53
N SER A 31 6.71 11.11 9.20
CA SER A 31 7.87 10.30 8.82
C SER A 31 7.78 9.90 7.34
N THR A 32 8.78 10.30 6.55
CA THR A 32 8.89 9.99 5.12
C THR A 32 8.75 8.51 4.85
N MET A 33 9.41 7.67 5.66
CA MET A 33 9.35 6.23 5.49
C MET A 33 7.96 5.68 5.79
N THR A 34 7.33 6.13 6.88
CA THR A 34 5.97 5.69 7.23
C THR A 34 4.96 6.08 6.15
N THR A 35 5.06 7.29 5.61
CA THR A 35 4.18 7.73 4.52
C THR A 35 4.47 6.95 3.24
N LEU A 36 5.73 6.73 2.89
CA LEU A 36 6.08 5.99 1.67
C LEU A 36 5.54 4.56 1.70
N PHE A 37 5.77 3.81 2.79
CA PHE A 37 5.26 2.44 2.93
C PHE A 37 3.73 2.37 2.97
N ALA A 38 3.06 3.44 3.41
CA ALA A 38 1.60 3.53 3.38
C ALA A 38 1.03 3.63 1.95
N PHE A 39 1.67 4.42 1.10
CA PHE A 39 1.17 4.73 -0.25
C PHE A 39 1.73 3.78 -1.33
N ALA A 40 2.94 3.24 -1.12
CA ALA A 40 3.65 2.44 -2.12
C ALA A 40 2.86 1.21 -2.64
N PRO A 41 2.14 0.41 -1.82
CA PRO A 41 1.35 -0.71 -2.34
C PRO A 41 0.27 -0.26 -3.32
N GLY A 42 -0.42 0.84 -3.00
CA GLY A 42 -1.46 1.42 -3.84
C GLY A 42 -0.89 2.00 -5.13
N MET A 43 0.25 2.69 -5.06
CA MET A 43 0.95 3.21 -6.24
C MET A 43 1.39 2.08 -7.18
N LEU A 44 1.90 0.96 -6.65
CA LEU A 44 2.29 -0.20 -7.45
C LEU A 44 1.10 -0.84 -8.17
N ILE A 45 -0.05 -0.98 -7.51
CA ILE A 45 -1.28 -1.51 -8.12
C ILE A 45 -1.77 -0.58 -9.23
N LEU A 46 -1.76 0.75 -9.01
CA LEU A 46 -2.14 1.73 -10.04
C LEU A 46 -1.16 1.71 -11.21
N LEU A 47 0.14 1.57 -10.96
CA LEU A 47 1.14 1.46 -12.02
C LEU A 47 0.94 0.18 -12.86
N ALA A 48 0.60 -0.95 -12.21
CA ALA A 48 0.24 -2.18 -12.89
C ALA A 48 -1.03 -2.01 -13.76
N LEU A 49 -2.06 -1.33 -13.23
CA LEU A 49 -3.26 -0.97 -13.98
C LEU A 49 -2.92 -0.09 -15.18
N ARG A 50 -2.06 0.92 -15.00
CA ARG A 50 -1.62 1.80 -16.09
C ARG A 50 -0.91 1.00 -17.18
N ALA A 51 0.00 0.12 -16.78
CA ALA A 51 0.74 -0.76 -17.69
C ALA A 51 -0.22 -1.68 -18.46
N ALA A 52 -1.23 -2.26 -17.81
CA ALA A 52 -2.26 -3.07 -18.46
C ALA A 52 -3.06 -2.26 -19.49
N LEU A 53 -3.46 -1.03 -19.17
CA LEU A 53 -4.25 -0.17 -20.06
C LEU A 53 -3.47 0.34 -21.28
N VAL A 54 -2.13 0.47 -21.19
CA VAL A 54 -1.26 0.86 -22.31
C VAL A 54 -0.82 -0.33 -23.16
N GLY A 55 -1.16 -1.56 -22.75
CA GLY A 55 -0.71 -2.77 -23.44
C GLY A 55 0.77 -3.07 -23.21
N ALA A 56 1.32 -2.70 -22.05
CA ALA A 56 2.68 -3.06 -21.68
C ALA A 56 2.84 -4.59 -21.54
N ALA A 57 4.09 -5.06 -21.58
CA ALA A 57 4.38 -6.48 -21.44
C ALA A 57 3.89 -7.04 -20.09
N TRP A 58 3.23 -8.19 -20.12
CA TRP A 58 2.68 -8.84 -18.93
C TRP A 58 3.68 -9.05 -17.77
N PRO A 59 5.00 -9.28 -17.98
CA PRO A 59 5.93 -9.45 -16.87
C PRO A 59 6.06 -8.19 -16.01
N LEU A 60 5.94 -6.98 -16.60
CA LEU A 60 6.00 -5.73 -15.84
C LEU A 60 4.76 -5.55 -14.95
N ILE A 61 3.60 -5.94 -15.47
CA ILE A 61 2.33 -5.91 -14.74
C ILE A 61 2.42 -6.89 -13.56
N ALA A 62 2.84 -8.13 -13.82
CA ALA A 62 3.01 -9.15 -12.80
C ALA A 62 4.05 -8.76 -11.74
N ALA A 63 5.18 -8.17 -12.16
CA ALA A 63 6.22 -7.70 -11.25
C ALA A 63 5.69 -6.58 -10.33
N ALA A 64 4.96 -5.60 -10.86
CA ALA A 64 4.38 -4.52 -10.06
C ALA A 64 3.34 -5.03 -9.05
N LEU A 65 2.47 -5.96 -9.47
CA LEU A 65 1.50 -6.61 -8.58
C LEU A 65 2.20 -7.44 -7.50
N ALA A 66 3.16 -8.28 -7.89
CA ALA A 66 3.92 -9.12 -6.98
C ALA A 66 4.73 -8.31 -5.99
N ALA A 67 5.30 -7.16 -6.40
CA ALA A 67 6.04 -6.25 -5.52
C ALA A 67 5.12 -5.49 -4.54
N SER A 68 3.85 -5.27 -4.86
CA SER A 68 2.89 -4.61 -3.96
C SER A 68 2.70 -5.40 -2.66
N PHE A 69 2.65 -6.73 -2.75
CA PHE A 69 2.47 -7.61 -1.59
C PHE A 69 3.57 -7.50 -0.52
N PRO A 70 4.87 -7.72 -0.80
CA PRO A 70 5.92 -7.61 0.20
C PRO A 70 6.02 -6.17 0.74
N VAL A 71 5.80 -5.15 -0.09
CA VAL A 71 5.80 -3.76 0.36
C VAL A 71 4.67 -3.50 1.36
N HIS A 72 3.48 -4.03 1.09
CA HIS A 72 2.35 -3.95 2.01
C HIS A 72 2.62 -4.69 3.33
N LEU A 73 3.22 -5.87 3.25
CA LEU A 73 3.57 -6.65 4.45
C LEU A 73 4.58 -5.89 5.33
N LEU A 74 5.57 -5.23 4.72
CA LEU A 74 6.55 -4.40 5.44
C LEU A 74 5.88 -3.21 6.13
N ASP A 75 4.88 -2.57 5.51
CA ASP A 75 4.09 -1.51 6.13
C ASP A 75 3.31 -2.01 7.36
N LEU A 76 2.62 -3.15 7.23
CA LEU A 76 1.89 -3.77 8.34
C LEU A 76 2.81 -4.15 9.51
N ARG A 77 4.01 -4.67 9.21
CA ARG A 77 5.04 -4.97 10.23
C ARG A 77 5.48 -3.71 10.96
N ARG A 78 5.79 -2.63 10.23
CA ARG A 78 6.25 -1.35 10.80
C ARG A 78 5.19 -0.69 11.67
N ARG A 79 3.90 -0.89 11.37
CA ARG A 79 2.78 -0.38 12.17
C ARG A 79 2.42 -1.25 13.38
N GLY A 80 3.10 -2.39 13.56
CA GLY A 80 2.80 -3.33 14.65
C GLY A 80 1.49 -4.11 14.46
N LEU A 81 0.83 -4.01 13.30
CA LEU A 81 -0.47 -4.65 13.03
C LEU A 81 -0.38 -6.18 12.89
N LEU A 82 0.83 -6.71 12.71
CA LEU A 82 1.09 -8.15 12.66
C LEU A 82 1.49 -8.74 14.02
N SER A 83 1.65 -7.91 15.04
CA SER A 83 1.88 -8.38 16.41
C SER A 83 0.52 -8.64 17.07
N ALA A 84 0.39 -9.76 17.79
CA ALA A 84 -0.82 -10.04 18.55
C ALA A 84 -1.09 -8.88 19.53
N PRO A 85 -2.35 -8.44 19.70
CA PRO A 85 -2.67 -7.44 20.71
C PRO A 85 -2.16 -7.92 22.07
N ALA A 86 -1.35 -7.12 22.76
CA ALA A 86 -0.86 -7.46 24.10
C ALA A 86 -2.00 -7.84 25.07
N ALA A 87 -3.19 -7.27 24.86
CA ALA A 87 -4.41 -7.60 25.60
C ALA A 87 -4.89 -9.06 25.43
N ILE A 88 -4.68 -9.68 24.26
CA ILE A 88 -5.05 -11.08 24.01
C ILE A 88 -4.06 -12.03 24.71
N VAL A 89 -2.76 -11.71 24.65
CA VAL A 89 -1.70 -12.52 25.28
C VAL A 89 -1.86 -12.56 26.81
N THR A 90 -2.14 -11.42 27.45
CA THR A 90 -2.35 -11.37 28.91
C THR A 90 -3.62 -12.11 29.34
N THR A 91 -4.69 -12.06 28.53
CA THR A 91 -5.95 -12.75 28.84
C THR A 91 -5.76 -14.27 28.82
N LEU A 92 -5.12 -14.80 27.78
CA LEU A 92 -4.85 -16.24 27.64
C LEU A 92 -3.89 -16.76 28.72
N ALA A 93 -2.88 -15.97 29.11
CA ALA A 93 -1.98 -16.34 30.20
C ALA A 93 -2.71 -16.42 31.55
N SER A 94 -3.67 -15.53 31.81
CA SER A 94 -4.45 -15.53 33.07
C SER A 94 -5.48 -16.66 33.16
N THR A 95 -5.87 -17.26 32.03
CA THR A 95 -6.83 -18.38 32.00
C THR A 95 -6.13 -19.72 32.19
N SER A 96 -4.87 -19.85 31.75
CA SER A 96 -4.07 -21.07 31.90
C SER A 96 -3.63 -21.34 33.34
N ASP A 97 -3.56 -20.32 34.20
CA ASP A 97 -3.11 -20.43 35.60
C ASP A 97 -4.25 -20.74 36.59
N ARG A 98 -5.49 -20.89 36.09
CA ARG A 98 -6.68 -21.21 36.91
C ARG A 98 -7.20 -22.63 36.69
N GLN A 99 -6.51 -23.46 35.91
CA GLN A 99 -6.81 -24.89 35.73
C GLN A 99 -5.73 -25.73 36.39
#